data_AF-A0A431HJX1-F1
#
_entry.id   AF-A0A431HJX1-F1
#
_cell.length_a   1.000
_cell.length_b   1.000
_cell.length_c   1.000
_cell.angle_alpha   90.00
_cell.angle_beta   90.00
_cell.angle_gamma   90.00
#
_symmetry.space_group_name_H-M   'P 1'
#
loop_
_entity.id
_entity.type
_entity.pdbx_description
1 polymer ?
#
loop_
_entity_poly.entity_id
_entity_poly.type
_entity_poly.pdbx_seq_one_letter_code
_entity_poly.pdbx_strand_id
1 'polypeptide(L)'
;MPAHFSSNITLAVPTELQPSPQRQLPEITSETLDRLQEAGWFGVGLLVALVDTDGSVLMLEHHARDKNLEGMLGLMSETSKISRPVIEQPMQTLFRGFKEELGKDNPNSMGLSMHQAGGWVINQWPHGVNRPDMFACGISFPVFVDDETREDILRIEHNGEEVGAAEFMDPAIVLEMDDAKLRPGIKPLLAQLGAAGLLSSGADFGGLVPVSFNDVFEASFIDIRLQP
;
A
#
# COMPACT_ATOMS: atom_id res chain seq x y z
N MET A 1 -0.33 -20.19 20.08
CA MET A 1 -1.68 -20.22 19.48
C MET A 1 -1.77 -19.02 18.58
N PRO A 2 -2.05 -19.16 17.27
CA PRO A 2 -2.24 -17.99 16.43
C PRO A 2 -3.48 -17.25 16.94
N ALA A 3 -3.37 -15.93 17.11
CA ALA A 3 -4.50 -15.11 17.46
C ALA A 3 -5.54 -15.25 16.36
N HIS A 4 -6.66 -15.91 16.67
CA HIS A 4 -7.85 -15.78 15.86
C HIS A 4 -8.23 -14.30 15.88
N PHE A 5 -8.10 -13.61 14.74
CA PHE A 5 -8.64 -12.27 14.53
C PHE A 5 -10.16 -12.36 14.59
N SER A 6 -10.69 -12.37 15.81
CA SER A 6 -12.11 -12.40 16.13
C SER A 6 -12.51 -10.99 16.52
N SER A 7 -12.78 -10.13 15.55
CA SER A 7 -13.59 -8.95 15.80
C SER A 7 -14.35 -8.55 14.54
N ASN A 8 -15.67 -8.81 14.54
CA ASN A 8 -16.65 -8.19 13.64
C ASN A 8 -16.82 -6.69 13.98
N ILE A 9 -15.72 -5.98 14.21
CA ILE A 9 -15.76 -4.53 14.45
C ILE A 9 -15.68 -3.88 13.08
N THR A 10 -16.82 -3.55 12.49
CA THR A 10 -16.85 -2.68 11.31
C THR A 10 -16.67 -1.25 11.77
N LEU A 11 -15.43 -0.75 11.72
CA LEU A 11 -15.12 0.64 12.00
C LEU A 11 -15.71 1.53 10.89
N ALA A 12 -16.31 2.67 11.26
CA ALA A 12 -16.88 3.58 10.28
C ALA A 12 -15.78 4.23 9.42
N VAL A 13 -15.97 4.25 8.11
CA VAL A 13 -15.04 4.89 7.15
C VAL A 13 -15.69 6.17 6.62
N PRO A 14 -15.00 7.33 6.70
CA PRO A 14 -15.48 8.57 6.09
C PRO A 14 -15.72 8.43 4.59
N THR A 15 -16.80 9.04 4.10
CA THR A 15 -17.22 8.96 2.69
C THR A 15 -16.17 9.49 1.70
N GLU A 16 -15.37 10.46 2.12
CA GLU A 16 -14.30 11.08 1.34
C GLU A 16 -13.12 10.14 1.05
N LEU A 17 -12.98 9.06 1.84
CA LEU A 17 -11.99 8.01 1.60
C LEU A 17 -12.53 6.91 0.67
N GLN A 18 -13.82 6.88 0.39
CA GLN A 18 -14.40 5.87 -0.49
C GLN A 18 -14.02 6.11 -1.96
N PRO A 19 -13.94 5.05 -2.78
CA PRO A 19 -13.66 5.15 -4.21
C PRO A 19 -14.55 6.17 -4.94
N SER A 20 -13.92 7.01 -5.76
CA SER A 20 -14.59 8.07 -6.52
C SER A 20 -14.12 8.06 -7.98
N PRO A 21 -15.03 8.15 -8.96
CA PRO A 21 -14.67 8.21 -10.37
C PRO A 21 -14.07 9.56 -10.80
N GLN A 22 -13.90 10.52 -9.88
CA GLN A 22 -13.29 11.83 -10.15
C GLN A 22 -11.85 11.93 -9.68
N ARG A 23 -11.34 10.95 -8.94
CA ARG A 23 -10.02 10.99 -8.30
C ARG A 23 -9.30 9.68 -8.51
N GLN A 24 -7.98 9.74 -8.57
CA GLN A 24 -7.11 8.57 -8.66
C GLN A 24 -6.87 7.93 -7.28
N LEU A 25 -6.69 8.76 -6.25
CA LEU A 25 -6.59 8.38 -4.83
C LEU A 25 -7.34 9.41 -3.97
N PRO A 26 -7.75 9.06 -2.74
CA PRO A 26 -8.40 10.01 -1.85
C PRO A 26 -7.41 11.03 -1.30
N GLU A 27 -7.92 12.18 -0.88
CA GLU A 27 -7.14 13.20 -0.17
C GLU A 27 -7.36 13.03 1.34
N ILE A 28 -6.28 13.12 2.12
CA ILE A 28 -6.36 12.99 3.58
C ILE A 28 -6.30 14.38 4.21
N THR A 29 -7.41 14.81 4.81
CA THR A 29 -7.53 16.10 5.52
C THR A 29 -7.50 15.91 7.03
N SER A 30 -7.25 17.00 7.78
CA SER A 30 -7.33 16.98 9.25
C SER A 30 -8.70 16.51 9.75
N GLU A 31 -9.78 16.96 9.10
CA GLU A 31 -11.15 16.53 9.41
C GLU A 31 -11.34 15.02 9.19
N THR A 32 -10.78 14.50 8.09
CA THR A 32 -10.80 13.05 7.80
C THR A 32 -10.10 12.27 8.91
N LEU A 33 -8.93 12.74 9.35
CA LEU A 33 -8.16 12.10 10.43
C LEU A 33 -8.89 12.15 11.78
N ASP A 34 -9.52 13.27 12.11
CA ASP A 34 -10.29 13.42 13.34
C ASP A 34 -11.47 12.42 13.35
N ARG A 35 -12.22 12.32 12.25
CA ARG A 35 -13.32 11.35 12.10
C ARG A 35 -12.85 9.90 12.18
N LEU A 36 -11.70 9.58 11.59
CA LEU A 36 -11.10 8.26 11.69
C LEU A 36 -10.71 7.94 13.14
N GLN A 37 -10.09 8.88 13.85
CA GLN A 37 -9.71 8.70 15.25
C GLN A 37 -10.93 8.50 16.15
N GLU A 38 -12.00 9.28 15.95
CA GLU A 38 -13.28 9.13 16.64
C GLU A 38 -13.91 7.76 16.40
N ALA A 39 -13.76 7.23 15.18
CA ALA A 39 -14.23 5.89 14.81
C ALA A 39 -13.33 4.75 15.33
N GLY A 40 -12.18 5.05 15.94
CA GLY A 40 -11.28 4.07 16.57
C GLY A 40 -10.11 3.59 15.71
N TRP A 41 -9.87 4.21 14.55
CA TRP A 41 -8.71 3.92 13.72
C TRP A 41 -7.43 4.49 14.34
N PHE A 42 -6.31 3.77 14.27
CA PHE A 42 -5.03 4.30 14.78
C PHE A 42 -4.34 5.26 13.80
N GLY A 43 -4.69 5.21 12.51
CA GLY A 43 -4.08 6.00 11.45
C GLY A 43 -4.57 5.59 10.06
N VAL A 44 -3.90 6.11 9.03
CA VAL A 44 -4.12 5.76 7.62
C VAL A 44 -2.91 5.00 7.10
N GLY A 45 -3.16 3.83 6.52
CA GLY A 45 -2.15 3.00 5.89
C GLY A 45 -2.34 2.95 4.39
N LEU A 46 -1.26 2.78 3.64
CA LEU A 46 -1.27 2.44 2.24
C LEU A 46 -0.83 0.99 2.08
N LEU A 47 -1.53 0.26 1.22
CA LEU A 47 -1.15 -1.08 0.80
C LEU A 47 -1.20 -1.16 -0.71
N VAL A 48 -0.07 -1.51 -1.31
CA VAL A 48 0.10 -1.37 -2.74
C VAL A 48 0.42 -2.73 -3.34
N ALA A 49 -0.49 -3.20 -4.18
CA ALA A 49 -0.25 -4.37 -5.00
C ALA A 49 0.52 -3.91 -6.24
N LEU A 50 1.82 -4.21 -6.31
CA LEU A 50 2.56 -4.01 -7.55
C LEU A 50 2.24 -5.17 -8.50
N VAL A 51 1.54 -4.88 -9.59
CA VAL A 51 1.00 -5.87 -10.52
C VAL A 51 1.84 -5.88 -11.80
N ASP A 52 2.36 -7.03 -12.20
CA ASP A 52 3.06 -7.15 -13.49
C ASP A 52 2.11 -7.39 -14.67
N THR A 53 2.69 -7.51 -15.86
CA THR A 53 1.98 -7.72 -17.13
C THR A 53 1.22 -9.03 -17.19
N ASP A 54 1.63 -10.04 -16.41
CA ASP A 54 0.96 -11.34 -16.27
C ASP A 54 -0.16 -11.32 -15.21
N GLY A 55 -0.32 -10.21 -14.48
CA GLY A 55 -1.28 -10.07 -13.38
C GLY A 55 -0.79 -10.65 -12.05
N SER A 56 0.50 -10.99 -11.95
CA SER A 56 1.13 -11.41 -10.70
C SER A 56 1.37 -10.20 -9.80
N VAL A 57 1.30 -10.41 -8.48
CA VAL A 57 1.53 -9.37 -7.48
C VAL A 57 2.90 -9.54 -6.82
N LEU A 58 3.61 -8.43 -6.63
CA LEU A 58 4.85 -8.43 -5.87
C LEU A 58 4.58 -8.76 -4.40
N MET A 59 5.21 -9.82 -3.93
CA MET A 59 5.28 -10.23 -2.54
C MET A 59 6.68 -9.98 -2.00
N LEU A 60 6.77 -9.29 -0.88
CA LEU A 60 8.00 -8.95 -0.19
C LEU A 60 8.14 -9.80 1.07
N GLU A 61 9.25 -10.51 1.21
CA GLU A 61 9.60 -11.22 2.43
C GLU A 61 10.22 -10.23 3.41
N HIS A 62 9.56 -10.02 4.55
CA HIS A 62 10.05 -9.07 5.54
C HIS A 62 10.97 -9.73 6.58
N HIS A 63 12.03 -9.01 6.97
CA HIS A 63 12.85 -9.39 8.11
C HIS A 63 12.06 -9.27 9.42
N ALA A 64 12.49 -10.03 10.43
CA ALA A 64 11.90 -9.97 11.77
C ALA A 64 12.03 -8.55 12.33
N ARG A 65 10.89 -7.94 12.66
CA ARG A 65 10.82 -6.62 13.32
C ARG A 65 9.68 -6.62 14.34
N ASP A 66 9.59 -5.57 15.15
CA ASP A 66 8.57 -5.42 16.21
C ASP A 66 7.10 -5.62 15.75
N LYS A 67 6.81 -5.65 14.45
CA LYS A 67 5.44 -5.76 13.90
C LYS A 67 5.22 -7.00 13.01
N ASN A 68 6.28 -7.68 12.58
CA ASN A 68 6.23 -8.80 11.62
C ASN A 68 7.12 -9.96 12.11
N LEU A 69 6.66 -11.20 11.93
CA LEU A 69 7.54 -12.36 12.11
C LEU A 69 8.49 -12.46 10.91
N GLU A 70 9.67 -13.04 11.15
CA GLU A 70 10.66 -13.29 10.11
C GLU A 70 10.08 -14.19 9.00
N GLY A 71 10.35 -13.84 7.74
CA GLY A 71 9.95 -14.66 6.59
C GLY A 71 8.49 -14.54 6.19
N MET A 72 7.73 -13.64 6.82
CA MET A 72 6.35 -13.38 6.40
C MET A 72 6.33 -12.55 5.12
N LEU A 73 5.52 -13.01 4.16
CA LEU A 73 5.30 -12.31 2.90
C LEU A 73 4.20 -11.25 3.06
N GLY A 74 4.44 -10.08 2.48
CA GLY A 74 3.49 -8.98 2.44
C GLY A 74 3.51 -8.25 1.10
N LEU A 75 2.54 -7.37 0.92
CA LEU A 75 2.61 -6.34 -0.11
C LEU A 75 3.44 -5.16 0.38
N MET A 76 3.80 -4.27 -0.54
CA MET A 76 4.38 -2.99 -0.15
C MET A 76 3.39 -2.21 0.71
N SER A 77 3.83 -1.77 1.90
CA SER A 77 2.90 -1.21 2.87
C SER A 77 3.52 -0.09 3.70
N GLU A 78 2.85 1.04 3.81
CA GLU A 78 3.33 2.17 4.60
C GLU A 78 2.23 2.81 5.44
N THR A 79 2.60 3.45 6.54
CA THR A 79 1.65 4.30 7.29
C THR A 79 1.96 5.76 6.99
N SER A 80 0.96 6.55 6.63
CA SER A 80 1.14 7.97 6.36
C SER A 80 1.68 8.69 7.59
N LYS A 81 2.73 9.50 7.42
CA LYS A 81 3.30 10.34 8.47
C LYS A 81 2.36 11.50 8.77
N ILE A 82 2.03 11.68 10.05
CA ILE A 82 1.12 12.73 10.52
C ILE A 82 1.86 13.63 11.51
N SER A 83 2.16 14.85 11.07
CA SER A 83 2.81 15.90 11.86
C SER A 83 1.98 17.19 11.73
N ARG A 84 0.84 17.25 12.44
CA ARG A 84 -0.15 18.34 12.29
C ARG A 84 0.53 19.73 12.27
N PRO A 85 0.20 20.61 11.30
CA PRO A 85 -0.89 20.49 10.32
C PRO A 85 -0.54 19.68 9.06
N VAL A 86 0.68 19.16 8.95
CA VAL A 86 1.15 18.44 7.76
C VAL A 86 0.71 16.98 7.81
N ILE A 87 0.04 16.54 6.74
CA ILE A 87 -0.44 15.17 6.56
C ILE A 87 0.15 14.65 5.26
N GLU A 88 0.96 13.60 5.37
CA GLU A 88 1.53 12.92 4.20
C GLU A 88 0.40 12.32 3.36
N GLN A 89 0.29 12.75 2.10
CA GLN A 89 -0.72 12.30 1.17
C GLN A 89 -0.37 10.91 0.60
N PRO A 90 -1.36 10.16 0.07
CA PRO A 90 -1.11 8.81 -0.46
C PRO A 90 0.02 8.72 -1.48
N MET A 91 0.11 9.66 -2.43
CA MET A 91 1.20 9.68 -3.41
C MET A 91 2.59 9.91 -2.79
N GLN A 92 2.68 10.70 -1.72
CA GLN A 92 3.93 10.92 -0.97
C GLN A 92 4.31 9.66 -0.19
N THR A 93 3.31 9.00 0.42
CA THR A 93 3.49 7.74 1.14
C THR A 93 3.95 6.63 0.19
N LEU A 94 3.37 6.53 -1.02
CA LEU A 94 3.79 5.60 -2.07
C LEU A 94 5.24 5.85 -2.50
N PHE A 95 5.60 7.10 -2.78
CA PHE A 95 6.96 7.48 -3.14
C PHE A 95 7.96 7.00 -2.08
N ARG A 96 7.63 7.22 -0.80
CA ARG A 96 8.45 6.80 0.32
C ARG A 96 8.54 5.28 0.42
N GLY A 97 7.45 4.54 0.20
CA GLY A 97 7.46 3.07 0.16
C GLY A 97 8.42 2.50 -0.89
N PHE A 98 8.45 3.07 -2.10
CA PHE A 98 9.43 2.68 -3.13
C PHE A 98 10.88 2.89 -2.68
N LYS A 99 11.14 3.94 -1.91
CA LYS A 99 12.47 4.22 -1.39
C LYS A 99 12.84 3.31 -0.21
N GLU A 100 11.95 3.19 0.77
CA GLU A 100 12.22 2.49 2.04
C GLU A 100 12.20 0.97 1.86
N GLU A 101 11.26 0.40 1.09
CA GLU A 101 11.14 -1.05 0.91
C GLU A 101 11.85 -1.58 -0.34
N LEU A 102 11.92 -0.79 -1.43
CA LEU A 102 12.53 -1.22 -2.70
C LEU A 102 13.85 -0.51 -3.02
N GLY A 103 14.32 0.44 -2.19
CA GLY A 103 15.59 1.14 -2.45
C GLY A 103 15.62 1.97 -3.73
N LYS A 104 14.45 2.36 -4.27
CA LYS A 104 14.34 3.15 -5.49
C LYS A 104 14.20 4.64 -5.16
N ASP A 105 15.29 5.40 -5.32
CA ASP A 105 15.32 6.84 -5.06
C ASP A 105 14.57 7.70 -6.08
N ASN A 106 14.29 7.15 -7.27
CA ASN A 106 13.59 7.87 -8.34
C ASN A 106 12.48 7.02 -8.99
N PRO A 107 11.35 6.80 -8.29
CA PRO A 107 10.24 6.02 -8.85
C PRO A 107 9.57 6.68 -10.06
N ASN A 108 9.81 7.98 -10.34
CA ASN A 108 9.32 8.64 -11.57
C ASN A 108 9.92 8.06 -12.86
N SER A 109 11.11 7.45 -12.79
CA SER A 109 11.71 6.82 -13.97
C SER A 109 11.29 5.36 -14.14
N MET A 110 10.51 4.81 -13.21
CA MET A 110 9.95 3.47 -13.32
C MET A 110 8.68 3.56 -14.17
N GLY A 111 8.43 2.57 -15.02
CA GLY A 111 7.26 2.51 -15.93
C GLY A 111 5.93 2.27 -15.19
N LEU A 112 5.70 2.98 -14.10
CA LEU A 112 4.58 2.79 -13.18
C LEU A 112 3.31 3.39 -13.78
N SER A 113 2.24 2.63 -13.72
CA SER A 113 0.91 3.09 -14.11
C SER A 113 -0.13 2.69 -13.07
N MET A 114 -1.21 3.44 -13.00
CA MET A 114 -2.33 3.12 -12.11
C MET A 114 -3.65 3.56 -12.76
N HIS A 115 -4.75 3.04 -12.24
CA HIS A 115 -6.08 3.40 -12.71
C HIS A 115 -6.32 4.91 -12.62
N GLN A 116 -6.95 5.48 -13.65
CA GLN A 116 -7.20 6.92 -13.71
C GLN A 116 -8.17 7.39 -12.62
N ALA A 117 -9.18 6.57 -12.31
CA ALA A 117 -10.18 6.94 -11.33
C ALA A 117 -10.78 5.75 -10.56
N GLY A 118 -11.10 5.97 -9.28
CA GLY A 118 -11.79 4.98 -8.44
C GLY A 118 -11.01 3.70 -8.18
N GLY A 119 -9.71 3.68 -8.47
CA GLY A 119 -8.86 2.49 -8.50
C GLY A 119 -8.41 1.95 -7.14
N TRP A 120 -9.17 2.12 -6.07
CA TRP A 120 -8.79 1.68 -4.72
C TRP A 120 -9.94 1.03 -3.95
N VAL A 121 -9.62 0.42 -2.83
CA VAL A 121 -10.56 -0.08 -1.82
C VAL A 121 -10.11 0.34 -0.43
N ILE A 122 -11.03 0.30 0.54
CA ILE A 122 -10.71 0.53 1.95
C ILE A 122 -10.80 -0.78 2.73
N ASN A 123 -9.75 -1.09 3.49
CA ASN A 123 -9.67 -2.29 4.32
C ASN A 123 -9.18 -1.97 5.74
N GLN A 124 -9.40 -2.92 6.64
CA GLN A 124 -8.79 -2.88 7.98
C GLN A 124 -7.40 -3.46 7.91
N TRP A 125 -6.38 -2.62 8.09
CA TRP A 125 -4.99 -3.05 8.10
C TRP A 125 -4.48 -3.24 9.53
N PRO A 126 -4.14 -4.47 9.96
CA PRO A 126 -3.61 -4.70 11.29
C PRO A 126 -2.28 -3.97 11.49
N HIS A 127 -2.09 -3.34 12.66
CA HIS A 127 -0.83 -2.65 12.99
C HIS A 127 0.38 -3.59 13.00
N GLY A 128 0.15 -4.86 13.30
CA GLY A 128 1.17 -5.90 13.33
C GLY A 128 0.77 -7.04 14.27
N VAL A 129 1.56 -8.11 14.26
CA VAL A 129 1.27 -9.34 15.05
C VAL A 129 1.21 -9.09 16.56
N ASN A 130 1.93 -8.07 17.04
CA ASN A 130 2.01 -7.70 18.45
C ASN A 130 0.87 -6.79 18.93
N ARG A 131 0.05 -6.24 18.01
CA ARG A 131 -1.12 -5.40 18.34
C ARG A 131 -2.31 -5.77 17.46
N PRO A 132 -2.86 -6.99 17.63
CA PRO A 132 -3.88 -7.54 16.73
C PRO A 132 -5.21 -6.78 16.74
N ASP A 133 -5.50 -6.01 17.81
CA ASP A 133 -6.74 -5.24 17.95
C ASP A 133 -6.63 -3.79 17.45
N MET A 134 -5.48 -3.39 16.92
CA MET A 134 -5.25 -2.04 16.39
C MET A 134 -5.22 -2.05 14.87
N PHE A 135 -6.12 -1.27 14.25
CA PHE A 135 -6.26 -1.20 12.80
C PHE A 135 -6.05 0.20 12.24
N ALA A 136 -5.32 0.29 11.13
CA ALA A 136 -5.25 1.48 10.29
C ALA A 136 -6.33 1.37 9.22
N CYS A 137 -6.85 2.52 8.82
CA CYS A 137 -7.70 2.64 7.65
C CYS A 137 -6.79 2.46 6.43
N GLY A 138 -6.77 1.24 5.87
CA GLY A 138 -5.94 0.89 4.73
C GLY A 138 -6.56 1.41 3.44
N ILE A 139 -5.83 2.22 2.69
CA ILE A 139 -6.11 2.58 1.31
C ILE A 139 -5.32 1.61 0.44
N SER A 140 -6.03 0.69 -0.20
CA SER A 140 -5.42 -0.39 -0.98
C SER A 140 -5.67 -0.20 -2.46
N PHE A 141 -4.62 -0.25 -3.27
CA PHE A 141 -4.72 -0.05 -4.72
C PHE A 141 -3.60 -0.75 -5.48
N PRO A 142 -3.82 -1.10 -6.76
CA PRO A 142 -2.79 -1.64 -7.62
C PRO A 142 -1.95 -0.52 -8.25
N VAL A 143 -0.67 -0.80 -8.43
CA VAL A 143 0.24 -0.06 -9.31
C VAL A 143 0.84 -1.06 -10.29
N PHE A 144 0.65 -0.82 -11.57
CA PHE A 144 1.08 -1.71 -12.63
C PHE A 144 2.50 -1.36 -13.08
N VAL A 145 3.31 -2.39 -13.30
CA VAL A 145 4.70 -2.27 -13.73
C VAL A 145 4.91 -2.98 -15.06
N ASP A 146 5.81 -2.46 -15.89
CA ASP A 146 6.26 -3.14 -17.10
C ASP A 146 7.31 -4.21 -16.80
N ASP A 147 7.62 -5.03 -17.82
CA ASP A 147 8.58 -6.14 -17.69
C ASP A 147 9.98 -5.64 -17.30
N GLU A 148 10.38 -4.47 -17.79
CA GLU A 148 11.67 -3.85 -17.45
C GLU A 148 11.72 -3.50 -15.96
N THR A 149 10.70 -2.81 -15.45
CA THR A 149 10.57 -2.44 -14.05
C THR A 149 10.47 -3.68 -13.15
N ARG A 150 9.74 -4.71 -13.58
CA ARG A 150 9.63 -6.00 -12.87
C ARG A 150 11.01 -6.65 -12.70
N GLU A 151 11.77 -6.79 -13.79
CA GLU A 151 13.12 -7.35 -13.75
C GLU A 151 14.07 -6.49 -12.90
N ASP A 152 13.94 -5.17 -12.98
CA ASP A 152 14.71 -4.23 -12.19
C ASP A 152 14.37 -4.25 -10.70
N ILE A 153 13.18 -4.70 -10.31
CA ILE A 153 12.80 -4.95 -8.92
C ILE A 153 13.41 -6.26 -8.43
N LEU A 154 13.30 -7.33 -9.21
CA LEU A 154 13.80 -8.66 -8.83
C LEU A 154 15.34 -8.72 -8.73
N ARG A 155 16.05 -7.80 -9.38
CA ARG A 155 17.52 -7.69 -9.33
C ARG A 155 18.04 -6.86 -8.17
N ILE A 156 17.17 -6.19 -7.41
CA ILE A 156 17.61 -5.40 -6.26
C ILE A 156 18.21 -6.38 -5.25
N GLU A 157 19.46 -6.14 -4.89
CA GLU A 157 20.03 -6.85 -3.75
C GLU A 157 19.29 -6.38 -2.49
N HIS A 158 18.40 -7.23 -1.98
CA HIS A 158 17.64 -7.01 -0.75
C HIS A 158 18.56 -7.19 0.47
N ASN A 159 19.48 -6.24 0.62
CA ASN A 159 20.45 -6.17 1.72
C ASN A 159 19.98 -5.18 2.81
N GLY A 160 18.74 -4.70 2.71
CA GLY A 160 18.15 -3.72 3.61
C GLY A 160 17.69 -4.33 4.93
N GLU A 161 17.38 -3.50 5.91
CA GLU A 161 16.95 -3.96 7.23
C GLU A 161 15.47 -4.45 7.27
N GLU A 162 14.72 -4.30 6.18
CA GLU A 162 13.25 -4.48 6.15
C GLU A 162 12.77 -5.62 5.26
N VAL A 163 13.39 -5.79 4.09
CA VAL A 163 12.98 -6.76 3.07
C VAL A 163 14.18 -7.65 2.77
N GLY A 164 13.98 -8.96 2.88
CA GLY A 164 14.99 -9.98 2.61
C GLY A 164 14.86 -10.63 1.23
N ALA A 165 13.66 -10.64 0.64
CA ALA A 165 13.43 -11.16 -0.70
C ALA A 165 12.18 -10.53 -1.35
N ALA A 166 12.09 -10.67 -2.67
CA ALA A 166 10.98 -10.18 -3.48
C ALA A 166 10.64 -11.20 -4.57
N GLU A 167 9.35 -11.49 -4.76
CA GLU A 167 8.87 -12.40 -5.79
C GLU A 167 7.51 -11.94 -6.32
N PHE A 168 7.29 -12.05 -7.62
CA PHE A 168 5.95 -11.86 -8.21
C PHE A 168 5.19 -13.18 -8.19
N MET A 169 4.01 -13.19 -7.57
CA MET A 169 3.18 -14.38 -7.37
C MET A 169 1.77 -14.19 -7.92
N ASP A 170 1.18 -15.24 -8.50
CA ASP A 170 -0.23 -15.25 -8.84
C ASP A 170 -1.09 -15.00 -7.58
N PRO A 171 -1.99 -13.99 -7.57
CA PRO A 171 -2.88 -13.74 -6.44
C PRO A 171 -3.65 -14.97 -5.95
N ALA A 172 -4.05 -15.87 -6.85
CA ALA A 172 -4.74 -17.11 -6.50
C ALA A 172 -3.85 -18.05 -5.67
N ILE A 173 -2.54 -18.11 -5.97
CA ILE A 173 -1.59 -18.87 -5.15
C ILE A 173 -1.51 -18.25 -3.75
N VAL A 174 -1.38 -16.92 -3.66
CA VAL A 174 -1.29 -16.21 -2.38
C VAL A 174 -2.52 -16.46 -1.51
N LEU A 175 -3.72 -16.46 -2.09
CA LEU A 175 -4.97 -16.71 -1.35
C LEU A 175 -5.04 -18.12 -0.74
N GLU A 176 -4.38 -19.10 -1.35
CA GLU A 176 -4.32 -20.50 -0.88
C GLU A 176 -3.13 -20.78 0.07
N MET A 177 -2.21 -19.84 0.27
CA MET A 177 -1.07 -20.02 1.19
C MET A 177 -1.51 -20.16 2.64
N ASP A 178 -0.67 -20.77 3.49
CA ASP A 178 -0.90 -20.77 4.94
C ASP A 178 -0.82 -19.34 5.50
N ASP A 179 -1.80 -18.94 6.33
CA ASP A 179 -1.84 -17.62 6.98
C ASP A 179 -0.56 -17.37 7.83
N ALA A 180 0.09 -18.43 8.33
CA ALA A 180 1.35 -18.32 9.06
C ALA A 180 2.51 -17.77 8.18
N LYS A 181 2.39 -17.85 6.85
CA LYS A 181 3.38 -17.34 5.89
C LYS A 181 3.10 -15.92 5.42
N LEU A 182 1.92 -15.38 5.70
CA LEU A 182 1.45 -14.10 5.16
C LEU A 182 1.21 -13.09 6.26
N ARG A 183 1.62 -11.84 6.02
CA ARG A 183 1.30 -10.75 6.93
C ARG A 183 -0.22 -10.68 7.15
N PRO A 184 -0.68 -10.39 8.38
CA PRO A 184 -2.11 -10.30 8.66
C PRO A 184 -2.79 -9.28 7.74
N GLY A 185 -3.90 -9.65 7.10
CA GLY A 185 -4.66 -8.74 6.22
C GLY A 185 -4.35 -8.84 4.73
N ILE A 186 -3.31 -9.58 4.30
CA ILE A 186 -2.95 -9.71 2.88
C ILE A 186 -4.03 -10.43 2.06
N LYS A 187 -4.51 -11.59 2.52
CA LYS A 187 -5.58 -12.32 1.82
C LYS A 187 -6.88 -11.54 1.66
N PRO A 188 -7.49 -10.97 2.72
CA PRO A 188 -8.73 -10.22 2.56
C PRO A 188 -8.55 -8.99 1.66
N LEU A 189 -7.38 -8.35 1.69
CA LEU A 189 -7.04 -7.28 0.77
C LEU A 189 -7.01 -7.74 -0.69
N LEU A 190 -6.25 -8.80 -1.00
CA LEU A 190 -6.14 -9.29 -2.38
C LEU A 190 -7.49 -9.79 -2.91
N ALA A 191 -8.27 -10.44 -2.06
CA ALA A 191 -9.64 -10.84 -2.39
C ALA A 191 -10.54 -9.62 -2.69
N GLN A 192 -10.42 -8.53 -1.93
CA GLN A 192 -11.18 -7.30 -2.19
C GLN A 192 -10.74 -6.62 -3.50
N LEU A 193 -9.44 -6.51 -3.77
CA LEU A 193 -8.94 -5.95 -5.04
C LEU A 193 -9.39 -6.80 -6.23
N GLY A 194 -9.32 -8.13 -6.11
CA GLY A 194 -9.80 -9.07 -7.13
C GLY A 194 -11.31 -8.98 -7.37
N ALA A 195 -12.11 -8.94 -6.30
CA ALA A 195 -13.56 -8.81 -6.38
C ALA A 195 -14.00 -7.45 -6.98
N ALA A 196 -13.21 -6.40 -6.75
CA ALA A 196 -13.40 -5.09 -7.37
C ALA A 196 -12.92 -5.05 -8.83
N GLY A 197 -12.29 -6.11 -9.36
CA GLY A 197 -11.73 -6.14 -10.72
C GLY A 197 -10.48 -5.28 -10.90
N LEU A 198 -9.90 -4.78 -9.79
CA LEU A 198 -8.81 -3.80 -9.82
C LEU A 198 -7.46 -4.39 -10.22
N LEU A 199 -7.24 -5.68 -9.99
CA LEU A 199 -5.98 -6.38 -10.35
C LEU A 199 -5.80 -6.59 -11.86
N SER A 200 -6.80 -6.22 -12.67
CA SER A 200 -6.68 -6.24 -14.13
C SER A 200 -6.63 -4.82 -14.69
N SER A 201 -6.05 -4.65 -15.87
CA SER A 201 -5.96 -3.37 -16.60
C SER A 201 -7.31 -2.91 -17.21
N GLY A 202 -8.42 -3.31 -16.59
CA GLY A 202 -9.79 -3.15 -17.11
C GLY A 202 -10.23 -1.70 -17.33
N ALA A 203 -11.19 -1.53 -18.25
CA ALA A 203 -11.66 -0.22 -18.70
C ALA A 203 -12.56 0.52 -17.70
N ASP A 204 -13.15 -0.17 -16.71
CA ASP A 204 -14.16 0.37 -15.78
C ASP A 204 -13.63 1.51 -14.89
N PHE A 205 -12.30 1.66 -14.79
CA PHE A 205 -11.61 2.65 -13.96
C PHE A 205 -10.94 3.78 -14.75
N GLY A 206 -11.38 4.00 -16.00
CA GLY A 206 -10.82 5.03 -16.89
C GLY A 206 -9.50 4.64 -17.56
N GLY A 207 -9.11 3.36 -17.48
CA GLY A 207 -7.85 2.85 -18.00
C GLY A 207 -6.64 3.21 -17.13
N LEU A 208 -5.48 2.71 -17.53
CA LEU A 208 -4.21 2.96 -16.84
C LEU A 208 -3.57 4.25 -17.35
N VAL A 209 -3.15 5.09 -16.42
CA VAL A 209 -2.38 6.31 -16.70
C VAL A 209 -1.03 6.25 -15.98
N PRO A 210 0.04 6.86 -16.54
CA PRO A 210 1.33 6.92 -15.85
C PRO A 210 1.21 7.57 -14.48
N VAL A 211 1.90 7.01 -13.50
CA VAL A 211 2.03 7.62 -12.17
C VAL A 211 2.98 8.81 -12.27
N SER A 212 2.59 9.96 -11.72
CA SER A 212 3.44 11.15 -11.63
C SER A 212 3.73 11.50 -10.18
N PHE A 213 5.00 11.49 -9.79
CA PHE A 213 5.48 11.99 -8.51
C PHE A 213 6.11 13.39 -8.63
N ASN A 214 5.90 14.11 -9.73
CA ASN A 214 6.49 15.44 -9.93
C ASN A 214 6.12 16.41 -8.80
N ASP A 215 4.85 16.42 -8.39
CA ASP A 215 4.35 17.28 -7.31
C ASP A 215 4.94 16.87 -5.93
N VAL A 216 5.31 15.59 -5.77
CA VAL A 216 5.96 15.07 -4.55
C VAL A 216 7.41 15.52 -4.47
N PHE A 217 8.14 15.42 -5.59
CA PHE A 217 9.52 15.89 -5.67
C PHE A 217 9.61 17.40 -5.39
N GLU A 218 8.74 18.21 -5.99
CA GLU A 218 8.73 19.67 -5.77
C GLU A 218 8.43 20.04 -4.32
N ALA A 219 7.49 19.35 -3.66
CA ALA A 219 7.19 19.56 -2.25
C ALA A 219 8.36 19.18 -1.31
N SER A 220 9.06 18.08 -1.61
CA SER A 220 10.23 17.63 -0.82
C SER A 220 11.42 18.60 -0.89
N PHE A 221 11.54 19.39 -1.96
CA PHE A 221 12.53 20.46 -2.05
C PHE A 221 12.15 21.75 -1.31
N ILE A 222 10.86 22.00 -1.07
CA ILE A 222 10.41 23.17 -0.31
C ILE A 222 10.78 23.01 1.18
N ASP A 223 10.66 21.81 1.74
CA ASP A 223 11.07 21.53 3.12
C ASP A 223 12.58 21.69 3.35
N ILE A 224 13.42 21.43 2.34
CA ILE A 224 14.89 21.61 2.44
C ILE A 224 15.28 23.10 2.37
N ARG A 225 14.51 23.94 1.64
CA ARG A 225 14.82 25.37 1.51
C ARG A 225 14.31 26.23 2.67
N LEU A 226 13.47 25.66 3.54
CA LEU A 226 12.87 26.34 4.69
C LEU A 226 13.50 25.93 6.04
N GLN A 227 14.51 25.07 6.04
CA GLN A 227 15.35 24.83 7.22
C GLN A 227 16.51 25.85 7.24
N PRO A 228 16.63 26.66 8.31
CA PRO A 228 17.67 27.70 8.43
C PRO A 228 19.09 27.15 8.60
#